data_AF-A0A259RHR1-F1
#
_entry.id   AF-A0A259RHR1-F1
#
_cell.length_a   1.000
_cell.length_b   1.000
_cell.length_c   1.000
_cell.angle_alpha   90.00
_cell.angle_beta   90.00
_cell.angle_gamma   90.00
#
_symmetry.space_group_name_H-M   'P 1'
#
loop_
_entity.id
_entity.type
_entity.pdbx_description
1 polymer ?
#
loop_
_entity_poly.entity_id
_entity_poly.type
_entity_poly.pdbx_seq_one_letter_code
_entity_poly.pdbx_strand_id
1 'polypeptide(L)'
;VSQIRATGFSPDLRSRMHNSGPLAGEVEAPFKHLAAQYETVQTLLAPQPPGDEEALRQSLTLLRAGLEACRQQADSVTAHLEDYGTSMSLVYVLHQLHQRIDRAEALLNCLVGDTPARDTAHLFANFVRLNAQRRSLRALWRHNTALLAEKMAERHAETGEHYITRDRREYRAMLGAAMGGGLIMGFTTWIKIGILGLKTALFWTGLLAGLNYAVSFVIVQLLHWTIATKQPAMTAPAMADKLGELSKPGGVERFVDEVANLTRSQSAGVFGNVLLVMPVALLLGLGGLAVFGPQFLPVPKAEHELQSLSLLGPTPLFAAFTGVLLFLSSVIAGWAENAFVLHRIDSAIAWNPRIRRRLGALRAARWAAWWRRNIGVMSGNVSLGLLLGLTPEFFRIFGLDLQVRHVTLSSGLFGAACASLGPAVVNDPAFWWALAGIAVNGVLNVGVSFYLAYRLALRARGIQVKERRAIYTSIARRLWRRPWTFILPPRHAAASAHG
;
A
#
# COMPACT_ATOMS: atom_id res chain seq x y z
N VAL A 1 35.98 -7.30 9.21
CA VAL A 1 36.34 -5.93 9.64
C VAL A 1 36.54 -4.98 8.45
N SER A 2 37.45 -5.23 7.51
CA SER A 2 37.75 -4.29 6.40
C SER A 2 36.54 -3.91 5.52
N GLN A 3 35.66 -4.87 5.19
CA GLN A 3 34.44 -4.58 4.43
C GLN A 3 33.39 -3.79 5.23
N ILE A 4 33.31 -3.97 6.55
CA ILE A 4 32.42 -3.18 7.44
C ILE A 4 32.89 -1.73 7.41
N ARG A 5 34.20 -1.53 7.58
CA ARG A 5 34.88 -0.23 7.52
C ARG A 5 34.66 0.47 6.17
N ALA A 6 34.95 -0.20 5.05
CA ALA A 6 34.76 0.37 3.72
C ALA A 6 33.30 0.78 3.44
N THR A 7 32.34 0.03 3.97
CA THR A 7 30.90 0.32 3.82
C THR A 7 30.49 1.56 4.61
N GLY A 8 30.96 1.69 5.86
CA GLY A 8 30.73 2.87 6.69
C GLY A 8 31.30 4.15 6.06
N PHE A 9 32.41 4.06 5.33
CA PHE A 9 32.98 5.19 4.59
C PHE A 9 32.34 5.44 3.22
N SER A 10 31.33 4.68 2.80
CA SER A 10 30.69 4.96 1.50
C SER A 10 29.97 6.32 1.51
N PRO A 11 30.00 7.10 0.41
CA PRO A 11 29.38 8.42 0.35
C PRO A 11 27.87 8.39 0.67
N ASP A 12 27.21 7.32 0.25
CA ASP A 12 25.77 7.11 0.43
C ASP A 12 25.39 6.93 1.91
N LEU A 13 26.21 6.24 2.72
CA LEU A 13 26.00 6.11 4.16
C LEU A 13 26.45 7.37 4.90
N ARG A 14 27.65 7.85 4.61
CA ARG A 14 28.29 8.96 5.35
C ARG A 14 27.46 10.24 5.34
N SER A 15 26.85 10.56 4.21
CA SER A 15 26.00 11.76 4.07
C SER A 15 24.69 11.71 4.86
N ARG A 16 24.33 10.56 5.43
CA ARG A 16 23.00 10.28 6.02
C ARG A 16 23.05 9.78 7.46
N MET A 17 24.23 9.48 8.00
CA MET A 17 24.41 9.08 9.41
C MET A 17 24.30 10.33 10.31
N HIS A 18 23.55 10.22 11.41
CA HIS A 18 23.31 11.32 12.35
C HIS A 18 23.85 11.01 13.76
N ASN A 19 24.27 12.06 14.47
CA ASN A 19 24.80 11.99 15.84
C ASN A 19 23.69 11.72 16.86
N SER A 20 23.75 10.59 17.56
CA SER A 20 22.84 10.28 18.69
C SER A 20 23.54 10.23 20.06
N GLY A 21 24.75 10.81 20.22
CA GLY A 21 25.51 10.71 21.48
C GLY A 21 26.48 11.87 21.77
N PRO A 22 27.01 11.94 23.01
CA PRO A 22 27.77 13.09 23.54
C PRO A 22 29.20 13.26 22.98
N LEU A 23 29.68 12.38 22.11
CA LEU A 23 30.98 12.49 21.41
C LEU A 23 30.77 13.05 20.00
N ALA A 24 30.44 14.34 19.94
CA ALA A 24 29.98 15.05 18.73
C ALA A 24 31.05 15.34 17.65
N GLY A 25 32.18 14.63 17.63
CA GLY A 25 33.32 14.96 16.75
C GLY A 25 33.40 14.19 15.44
N GLU A 26 33.04 12.90 15.42
CA GLU A 26 33.30 12.05 14.25
C GLU A 26 32.27 10.91 14.12
N VAL A 27 31.28 11.10 13.24
CA VAL A 27 30.27 10.08 12.86
C VAL A 27 30.91 8.76 12.40
N GLU A 28 32.14 8.83 11.91
CA GLU A 28 32.92 7.69 11.41
C GLU A 28 33.80 7.02 12.48
N ALA A 29 33.90 7.58 13.69
CA ALA A 29 34.82 7.10 14.72
C ALA A 29 34.70 5.60 15.01
N PRO A 30 33.48 5.00 15.12
CA PRO A 30 33.36 3.56 15.32
C PRO A 30 34.00 2.74 14.18
N PHE A 31 33.83 3.17 12.93
CA PHE A 31 34.38 2.50 11.76
C PHE A 31 35.90 2.69 11.63
N LYS A 32 36.43 3.85 12.06
CA LYS A 32 37.87 4.14 12.09
C LYS A 32 38.61 3.22 13.06
N HIS A 33 38.11 3.11 14.30
CA HIS A 33 38.79 2.35 15.36
C HIS A 33 38.74 0.82 15.14
N LEU A 34 37.72 0.31 14.44
CA LEU A 34 37.48 -1.13 14.27
C LEU A 34 38.70 -1.93 13.75
N ALA A 35 39.53 -1.33 12.90
CA ALA A 35 40.73 -1.98 12.36
C ALA A 35 41.82 -2.17 13.43
N ALA A 36 42.14 -1.10 14.17
CA ALA A 36 43.14 -1.14 15.24
C ALA A 36 42.70 -2.07 16.39
N GLN A 37 41.41 -2.07 16.74
CA GLN A 37 40.84 -2.97 17.73
C GLN A 37 40.99 -4.45 17.33
N TYR A 38 40.76 -4.75 16.04
CA TYR A 38 40.94 -6.10 15.51
C TYR A 38 42.40 -6.54 15.47
N GLU A 39 43.32 -5.65 15.06
CA GLU A 39 44.78 -5.94 15.07
C GLU A 39 45.30 -6.21 16.49
N THR A 40 44.79 -5.49 17.49
CA THR A 40 45.12 -5.73 18.90
C THR A 40 44.65 -7.11 19.37
N VAL A 41 43.43 -7.52 18.99
CA VAL A 41 42.94 -8.88 19.27
C VAL A 41 43.78 -9.94 18.56
N GLN A 42 44.14 -9.71 17.29
CA GLN A 42 44.95 -10.66 16.50
C GLN A 42 46.35 -10.87 17.07
N THR A 43 46.99 -9.80 17.58
CA THR A 43 48.32 -9.89 18.20
C THR A 43 48.28 -10.63 19.53
N LEU A 44 47.24 -10.43 20.34
CA LEU A 44 47.03 -11.14 21.62
C LEU A 44 46.59 -12.61 21.45
N LEU A 45 46.04 -12.97 20.28
CA LEU A 45 45.71 -14.36 19.92
C LEU A 45 46.92 -15.16 19.40
N ALA A 46 48.01 -14.49 19.02
CA ALA A 46 49.23 -15.18 18.60
C ALA A 46 49.84 -15.94 19.80
N PRO A 47 50.45 -17.12 19.59
CA PRO A 47 51.00 -17.91 20.70
C PRO A 47 52.09 -17.12 21.44
N GLN A 48 51.76 -16.70 22.67
CA GLN A 48 52.57 -15.89 23.58
C GLN A 48 52.51 -16.46 25.01
N PRO A 49 53.47 -16.11 25.90
CA PRO A 49 53.57 -16.70 27.24
C PRO A 49 52.31 -16.50 28.11
N PRO A 50 52.09 -17.39 29.10
CA PRO A 50 50.92 -17.36 29.96
C PRO A 50 50.89 -16.09 30.83
N GLY A 51 49.93 -15.19 30.58
CA GLY A 51 49.76 -13.94 31.33
C GLY A 51 48.77 -12.94 30.73
N ASP A 52 48.46 -13.03 29.42
CA ASP A 52 47.66 -12.04 28.69
C ASP A 52 46.15 -12.36 28.55
N GLU A 53 45.61 -13.33 29.28
CA GLU A 53 44.18 -13.69 29.20
C GLU A 53 43.25 -12.51 29.54
N GLU A 54 43.62 -11.69 30.52
CA GLU A 54 42.82 -10.53 30.92
C GLU A 54 42.89 -9.40 29.88
N ALA A 55 44.07 -9.15 29.30
CA ALA A 55 44.26 -8.20 28.20
C ALA A 55 43.49 -8.64 26.94
N LEU A 56 43.46 -9.94 26.64
CA LEU A 56 42.67 -10.51 25.55
C LEU A 56 41.17 -10.32 25.79
N ARG A 57 40.66 -10.62 27.00
CA ARG A 57 39.25 -10.41 27.36
C ARG A 57 38.83 -8.95 27.25
N GLN A 58 39.66 -8.02 27.70
CA GLN A 58 39.41 -6.57 27.57
C GLN A 58 39.38 -6.15 26.10
N SER A 59 40.35 -6.58 25.30
CA SER A 59 40.43 -6.26 23.87
C SER A 59 39.26 -6.82 23.07
N LEU A 60 38.79 -8.03 23.40
CA LEU A 60 37.59 -8.64 22.79
C LEU A 60 36.31 -7.87 23.15
N THR A 61 36.19 -7.44 24.40
CA THR A 61 35.08 -6.61 24.86
C THR A 61 35.04 -5.29 24.09
N LEU A 62 36.20 -4.66 23.91
CA LEU A 62 36.35 -3.42 23.16
C LEU A 62 36.02 -3.60 21.67
N LEU A 63 36.44 -4.70 21.04
CA LEU A 63 36.09 -5.02 19.65
C LEU A 63 34.58 -5.28 19.47
N ARG A 64 33.94 -6.01 20.40
CA ARG A 64 32.49 -6.22 20.40
C ARG A 64 31.73 -4.90 20.56
N ALA A 65 32.16 -4.04 21.48
CA ALA A 65 31.61 -2.71 21.64
C ALA A 65 31.77 -1.85 20.37
N GLY A 66 32.91 -1.96 19.68
CA GLY A 66 33.14 -1.28 18.40
C GLY A 66 32.22 -1.77 17.27
N LEU A 67 31.97 -3.08 17.20
CA LEU A 67 31.02 -3.68 16.25
C LEU A 67 29.58 -3.22 16.50
N GLU A 68 29.16 -3.20 17.77
CA GLU A 68 27.83 -2.73 18.17
C GLU A 68 27.66 -1.22 17.92
N ALA A 69 28.69 -0.40 18.20
CA ALA A 69 28.67 1.01 17.84
C ALA A 69 28.54 1.23 16.33
N CYS A 70 29.19 0.40 15.49
CA CYS A 70 28.99 0.42 14.04
C CYS A 70 27.54 0.07 13.64
N ARG A 71 26.90 -0.88 14.33
CA ARG A 71 25.50 -1.26 14.10
C ARG A 71 24.56 -0.10 14.43
N GLN A 72 24.70 0.52 15.60
CA GLN A 72 23.91 1.67 16.03
C GLN A 72 24.01 2.85 15.06
N GLN A 73 25.22 3.11 14.55
CA GLN A 73 25.43 4.16 13.55
C GLN A 73 24.76 3.82 12.20
N ALA A 74 24.78 2.55 11.78
CA ALA A 74 24.06 2.11 10.60
C ALA A 74 22.54 2.24 10.76
N ASP A 75 22.01 1.89 11.94
CA ASP A 75 20.58 2.03 12.26
C ASP A 75 20.10 3.49 12.23
N SER A 76 20.97 4.45 12.57
CA SER A 76 20.66 5.89 12.46
C SER A 76 20.33 6.34 11.03
N VAL A 77 20.86 5.65 10.01
CA VAL A 77 20.60 5.95 8.60
C VAL A 77 19.18 5.54 8.20
N THR A 78 18.63 4.49 8.83
CA THR A 78 17.27 4.03 8.57
C THR A 78 16.25 5.12 8.96
N ALA A 79 16.46 5.81 10.08
CA ALA A 79 15.65 6.95 10.47
C ALA A 79 15.76 8.11 9.45
N HIS A 80 16.95 8.41 8.93
CA HIS A 80 17.12 9.43 7.89
C HIS A 80 16.51 9.03 6.53
N LEU A 81 16.44 7.74 6.24
CA LEU A 81 15.83 7.23 5.01
C LEU A 81 14.34 7.56 4.92
N GLU A 82 13.63 7.60 6.05
CA GLU A 82 12.19 7.93 6.14
C GLU A 82 11.89 9.30 5.50
N ASP A 83 12.69 10.32 5.82
CA ASP A 83 12.48 11.70 5.35
C ASP A 83 12.90 11.95 3.88
N TYR A 84 13.95 11.28 3.42
CA TYR A 84 14.61 11.58 2.13
C TYR A 84 14.41 10.52 1.04
N GLY A 85 13.61 9.48 1.31
CA GLY A 85 13.30 8.39 0.37
C GLY A 85 14.31 7.24 0.40
N THR A 86 13.84 6.01 0.18
CA THR A 86 14.71 4.82 0.19
C THR A 86 15.33 4.55 -1.17
N SER A 87 16.67 4.58 -1.24
CA SER A 87 17.39 3.95 -2.33
C SER A 87 17.50 2.45 -2.06
N MET A 88 17.07 1.63 -3.02
CA MET A 88 17.22 0.18 -2.94
C MET A 88 18.69 -0.25 -2.74
N SER A 89 19.64 0.51 -3.32
CA SER A 89 21.06 0.26 -3.14
C SER A 89 21.50 0.48 -1.69
N LEU A 90 21.05 1.56 -1.05
CA LEU A 90 21.46 1.91 0.31
C LEU A 90 20.90 0.91 1.33
N VAL A 91 19.62 0.53 1.18
CA VAL A 91 19.01 -0.46 2.08
C VAL A 91 19.72 -1.82 1.96
N TYR A 92 20.07 -2.23 0.74
CA TYR A 92 20.87 -3.43 0.52
C TYR A 92 22.26 -3.34 1.16
N VAL A 93 22.91 -2.17 1.08
CA VAL A 93 24.21 -1.92 1.70
C VAL A 93 24.11 -1.96 3.24
N LEU A 94 23.10 -1.35 3.85
CA LEU A 94 22.81 -1.43 5.29
C LEU A 94 22.57 -2.87 5.74
N HIS A 95 21.77 -3.63 4.98
CA HIS A 95 21.52 -5.02 5.30
C HIS A 95 22.80 -5.87 5.21
N GLN A 96 23.63 -5.66 4.19
CA GLN A 96 24.94 -6.32 4.11
C GLN A 96 25.84 -5.93 5.28
N LEU A 97 25.79 -4.68 5.73
CA LEU A 97 26.57 -4.21 6.87
C LEU A 97 26.17 -4.96 8.14
N HIS A 98 24.88 -5.06 8.44
CA HIS A 98 24.38 -5.84 9.59
C HIS A 98 24.77 -7.31 9.49
N GLN A 99 24.54 -7.97 8.35
CA GLN A 99 24.95 -9.37 8.17
C GLN A 99 26.46 -9.60 8.36
N ARG A 100 27.29 -8.62 7.97
CA ARG A 100 28.74 -8.69 8.16
C ARG A 100 29.12 -8.52 9.63
N ILE A 101 28.43 -7.65 10.37
CA ILE A 101 28.61 -7.48 11.81
C ILE A 101 28.20 -8.77 12.55
N ASP A 102 27.00 -9.30 12.28
CA ASP A 102 26.51 -10.56 12.87
C ASP A 102 27.48 -11.72 12.62
N ARG A 103 28.02 -11.81 11.39
CA ARG A 103 29.01 -12.81 11.03
C ARG A 103 30.32 -12.63 11.81
N ALA A 104 30.75 -11.38 12.03
CA ALA A 104 31.95 -11.11 12.83
C ALA A 104 31.76 -11.52 14.29
N GLU A 105 30.61 -11.22 14.89
CA GLU A 105 30.25 -11.67 16.25
C GLU A 105 30.21 -13.20 16.35
N ALA A 106 29.59 -13.89 15.39
CA ALA A 106 29.52 -15.35 15.37
C ALA A 106 30.92 -16.00 15.28
N LEU A 107 31.82 -15.42 14.47
CA LEU A 107 33.21 -15.88 14.37
C LEU A 107 33.99 -15.64 15.67
N LEU A 108 33.78 -14.50 16.34
CA LEU A 108 34.39 -14.23 17.64
C LEU A 108 33.91 -15.22 18.72
N ASN A 109 32.63 -15.61 18.68
CA ASN A 109 32.09 -16.62 19.58
C ASN A 109 32.70 -18.01 19.33
N CYS A 110 32.93 -18.40 18.08
CA CYS A 110 33.64 -19.65 17.79
C CYS A 110 35.10 -19.64 18.27
N LEU A 111 35.74 -18.47 18.28
CA LEU A 111 37.16 -18.32 18.59
C LEU A 111 37.43 -18.28 20.10
N VAL A 112 36.53 -17.66 20.88
CA VAL A 112 36.76 -17.35 22.32
C VAL A 112 35.61 -17.77 23.23
N GLY A 113 34.55 -18.38 22.68
CA GLY A 113 33.41 -18.83 23.47
C GLY A 113 33.73 -20.07 24.32
N ASP A 114 33.03 -20.19 25.45
CA ASP A 114 33.16 -21.33 26.36
C ASP A 114 32.63 -22.66 25.75
N THR A 115 31.88 -22.57 24.64
CA THR A 115 31.24 -23.71 23.97
C THR A 115 31.52 -23.79 22.45
N PRO A 116 32.79 -23.92 22.03
CA PRO A 116 33.19 -23.77 20.63
C PRO A 116 32.51 -24.76 19.68
N ALA A 117 32.21 -25.98 20.11
CA ALA A 117 31.50 -26.98 19.30
C ALA A 117 30.05 -26.55 18.97
N ARG A 118 29.35 -25.97 19.94
CA ARG A 118 27.97 -25.47 19.76
C ARG A 118 27.96 -24.24 18.87
N ASP A 119 28.88 -23.31 19.10
CA ASP A 119 28.99 -22.07 18.31
C ASP A 119 29.37 -22.37 16.86
N THR A 120 30.28 -23.34 16.63
CA THR A 120 30.64 -23.81 15.29
C THR A 120 29.46 -24.46 14.58
N ALA A 121 28.66 -25.28 15.27
CA ALA A 121 27.44 -25.86 14.71
C ALA A 121 26.39 -24.78 14.34
N HIS A 122 26.21 -23.76 15.19
CA HIS A 122 25.35 -22.62 14.89
C HIS A 122 25.84 -21.82 13.68
N LEU A 123 27.14 -21.55 13.59
CA LEU A 123 27.76 -20.87 12.45
C LEU A 123 27.58 -21.67 11.16
N PHE A 124 27.79 -22.98 11.20
CA PHE A 124 27.58 -23.88 10.06
C PHE A 124 26.12 -23.89 9.61
N ALA A 125 25.17 -24.03 10.54
CA ALA A 125 23.74 -23.97 10.25
C ALA A 125 23.34 -22.62 9.61
N ASN A 126 23.90 -21.52 10.10
CA ASN A 126 23.70 -20.19 9.51
C ASN A 126 24.28 -20.10 8.09
N PHE A 127 25.47 -20.65 7.82
CA PHE A 127 26.03 -20.69 6.48
C PHE A 127 25.19 -21.53 5.51
N VAL A 128 24.71 -22.70 5.93
CA VAL A 128 23.82 -23.54 5.11
C VAL A 128 22.53 -22.78 4.77
N ARG A 129 21.93 -22.10 5.77
CA ARG A 129 20.73 -21.29 5.57
C ARG A 129 20.98 -20.10 4.62
N LEU A 130 22.09 -19.38 4.79
CA LEU A 130 22.47 -18.25 3.93
C LEU A 130 22.79 -18.69 2.49
N ASN A 131 23.45 -19.84 2.31
CA ASN A 131 23.76 -20.38 0.98
C ASN A 131 22.48 -20.84 0.25
N ALA A 132 21.56 -21.49 0.96
CA ALA A 132 20.24 -21.82 0.44
C ALA A 132 19.42 -20.58 0.06
N GLN A 133 19.52 -19.49 0.83
CA GLN A 133 18.88 -18.21 0.51
C GLN A 133 19.52 -17.53 -0.70
N ARG A 134 20.86 -17.52 -0.82
CA ARG A 134 21.58 -16.94 -1.97
C ARG A 134 21.25 -17.63 -3.30
N ARG A 135 21.01 -18.94 -3.28
CA ARG A 135 20.60 -19.72 -4.47
C ARG A 135 19.12 -19.54 -4.82
N SER A 136 18.35 -18.81 -4.03
CA SER A 136 16.90 -18.66 -4.22
C SER A 136 16.55 -17.28 -4.77
N LEU A 137 16.15 -17.22 -6.04
CA LEU A 137 15.53 -16.03 -6.63
C LEU A 137 14.30 -15.57 -5.85
N ARG A 138 13.55 -16.51 -5.26
CA ARG A 138 12.39 -16.22 -4.39
C ARG A 138 12.81 -15.53 -3.09
N ALA A 139 13.93 -15.92 -2.48
CA ALA A 139 14.43 -15.28 -1.27
C ALA A 139 14.96 -13.87 -1.56
N LEU A 140 15.67 -13.68 -2.69
CA LEU A 140 16.11 -12.36 -3.16
C LEU A 140 14.92 -11.43 -3.45
N TRP A 141 13.93 -11.91 -4.21
CA TRP A 141 12.71 -11.14 -4.47
C TRP A 141 11.97 -10.78 -3.19
N ARG A 142 11.81 -11.74 -2.26
CA ARG A 142 11.16 -11.51 -0.96
C ARG A 142 11.90 -10.47 -0.13
N HIS A 143 13.22 -10.50 -0.12
CA HIS A 143 14.03 -9.55 0.64
C HIS A 143 13.94 -8.14 0.06
N ASN A 144 14.00 -8.02 -1.28
CA ASN A 144 13.92 -6.73 -1.95
C ASN A 144 12.52 -6.10 -1.92
N THR A 145 11.48 -6.92 -1.99
CA THR A 145 10.09 -6.45 -1.89
C THR A 145 9.68 -6.10 -0.47
N ALA A 146 10.28 -6.70 0.57
CA ALA A 146 9.94 -6.44 1.96
C ALA A 146 10.20 -4.98 2.36
N LEU A 147 11.33 -4.41 1.95
CA LEU A 147 11.73 -3.04 2.33
C LEU A 147 10.94 -1.96 1.60
N LEU A 148 10.60 -2.20 0.32
CA LEU A 148 9.66 -1.36 -0.42
C LEU A 148 8.24 -1.47 0.15
N ALA A 149 7.83 -2.67 0.56
CA ALA A 149 6.54 -2.92 1.19
C ALA A 149 6.43 -2.29 2.58
N GLU A 150 7.52 -2.25 3.35
CA GLU A 150 7.60 -1.62 4.67
C GLU A 150 7.38 -0.12 4.57
N LYS A 151 8.17 0.55 3.74
CA LYS A 151 8.02 1.99 3.53
C LYS A 151 6.68 2.38 2.91
N MET A 152 6.18 1.55 1.99
CA MET A 152 4.85 1.73 1.42
C MET A 152 3.76 1.56 2.49
N ALA A 153 3.90 0.58 3.39
CA ALA A 153 2.94 0.34 4.47
C ALA A 153 2.91 1.49 5.48
N GLU A 154 4.06 2.01 5.92
CA GLU A 154 4.13 3.11 6.89
C GLU A 154 3.43 4.37 6.40
N ARG A 155 3.73 4.81 5.19
CA ARG A 155 3.17 6.05 4.65
C ARG A 155 1.71 5.93 4.22
N HIS A 156 1.31 4.74 3.76
CA HIS A 156 -0.10 4.43 3.55
C HIS A 156 -0.88 4.39 4.86
N ALA A 157 -0.28 3.91 5.95
CA ALA A 157 -0.90 3.92 7.27
C ALA A 157 -1.19 5.35 7.76
N GLU A 158 -0.21 6.27 7.65
CA GLU A 158 -0.38 7.70 8.02
C GLU A 158 -1.54 8.36 7.25
N THR A 159 -1.61 8.12 5.94
CA THR A 159 -2.70 8.69 5.11
C THR A 159 -4.03 7.97 5.34
N GLY A 160 -3.99 6.67 5.65
CA GLY A 160 -5.14 5.79 5.84
C GLY A 160 -5.99 6.17 7.05
N GLU A 161 -5.38 6.65 8.13
CA GLU A 161 -6.07 7.09 9.35
C GLU A 161 -7.12 8.17 9.08
N HIS A 162 -6.85 9.10 8.16
CA HIS A 162 -7.79 10.15 7.78
C HIS A 162 -9.04 9.65 7.03
N TYR A 163 -9.01 8.42 6.51
CA TYR A 163 -10.17 7.81 5.86
C TYR A 163 -11.09 7.06 6.84
N ILE A 164 -10.68 6.89 8.09
CA ILE A 164 -11.45 6.18 9.12
C ILE A 164 -12.35 7.18 9.85
N THR A 165 -13.64 7.13 9.55
CA THR A 165 -14.68 7.90 10.24
C THR A 165 -14.95 7.33 11.63
N ARG A 166 -14.96 8.20 12.63
CA ARG A 166 -15.17 7.89 14.04
C ARG A 166 -16.53 8.39 14.53
N ASP A 167 -17.05 9.48 13.97
CA ASP A 167 -18.34 10.04 14.36
C ASP A 167 -19.37 10.15 13.21
N ARG A 168 -20.54 10.72 13.52
CA ARG A 168 -21.64 10.94 12.55
C ARG A 168 -21.36 12.04 11.55
N ARG A 169 -20.62 13.08 11.96
CA ARG A 169 -20.30 14.24 11.12
C ARG A 169 -19.31 13.82 10.04
N GLU A 170 -18.26 13.11 10.42
CA GLU A 170 -17.29 12.50 9.52
C GLU A 170 -17.95 11.49 8.58
N TYR A 171 -18.88 10.66 9.09
CA TYR A 171 -19.66 9.74 8.24
C TYR A 171 -20.46 10.48 7.16
N ARG A 172 -21.17 11.57 7.52
CA ARG A 172 -21.93 12.38 6.56
C ARG A 172 -21.03 13.10 5.56
N ALA A 173 -19.88 13.60 6.02
CA ALA A 173 -18.88 14.22 5.14
C ALA A 173 -18.32 13.21 4.12
N MET A 174 -17.97 12.01 4.57
CA MET A 174 -17.53 10.90 3.71
C MET A 174 -18.61 10.51 2.70
N LEU A 175 -19.86 10.38 3.16
CA LEU A 175 -20.99 10.06 2.29
C LEU A 175 -21.19 11.12 1.21
N GLY A 176 -21.18 12.41 1.59
CA GLY A 176 -21.31 13.53 0.64
C GLY A 176 -20.16 13.59 -0.37
N ALA A 177 -18.92 13.39 0.09
CA ALA A 177 -17.75 13.30 -0.80
C ALA A 177 -17.85 12.11 -1.77
N ALA A 178 -18.37 10.97 -1.32
CA ALA A 178 -18.57 9.79 -2.14
C ALA A 178 -19.73 9.97 -3.15
N MET A 179 -20.78 10.69 -2.78
CA MET A 179 -21.86 11.06 -3.69
C MET A 179 -21.34 11.92 -4.84
N GLY A 180 -20.47 12.89 -4.56
CA GLY A 180 -19.78 13.67 -5.60
C GLY A 180 -18.95 12.79 -6.55
N GLY A 181 -18.27 11.77 -6.01
CA GLY A 181 -17.63 10.73 -6.82
C GLY A 181 -18.62 9.99 -7.71
N GLY A 182 -19.76 9.55 -7.15
CA GLY A 182 -20.82 8.87 -7.90
C GLY A 182 -21.39 9.69 -9.04
N LEU A 183 -21.56 11.00 -8.83
CA LEU A 183 -22.03 11.95 -9.85
C LEU A 183 -21.11 11.93 -11.08
N ILE A 184 -19.81 12.12 -10.90
CA ILE A 184 -18.83 12.09 -12.01
C ILE A 184 -18.85 10.73 -12.71
N MET A 185 -18.88 9.64 -11.94
CA MET A 185 -18.87 8.28 -12.49
C MET A 185 -20.11 7.96 -13.35
N GLY A 186 -21.24 8.66 -13.14
CA GLY A 186 -22.42 8.54 -13.99
C GLY A 186 -22.14 9.02 -15.41
N PHE A 187 -21.46 10.16 -15.55
CA PHE A 187 -21.00 10.66 -16.86
C PHE A 187 -19.92 9.75 -17.45
N THR A 188 -18.96 9.31 -16.64
CA THR A 188 -17.91 8.37 -17.05
C THR A 188 -18.49 7.10 -17.70
N THR A 189 -19.62 6.61 -17.18
CA THR A 189 -20.31 5.43 -17.71
C THR A 189 -20.80 5.66 -19.14
N TRP A 190 -21.47 6.78 -19.40
CA TRP A 190 -21.96 7.09 -20.74
C TRP A 190 -20.83 7.35 -21.74
N ILE A 191 -19.76 8.02 -21.32
CA ILE A 191 -18.55 8.18 -22.15
C ILE A 191 -17.97 6.81 -22.51
N LYS A 192 -17.91 5.87 -21.56
CA LYS A 192 -17.45 4.49 -21.82
C LYS A 192 -18.37 3.76 -22.83
N ILE A 193 -19.69 3.85 -22.66
CA ILE A 193 -20.66 3.24 -23.59
C ILE A 193 -20.45 3.80 -25.01
N GLY A 194 -20.20 5.11 -25.12
CA GLY A 194 -19.86 5.79 -26.38
C GLY A 194 -18.55 5.28 -26.99
N ILE A 195 -17.48 5.17 -26.19
CA ILE A 195 -16.18 4.62 -26.62
C ILE A 195 -16.34 3.19 -27.18
N LEU A 196 -17.11 2.34 -26.49
CA LEU A 196 -17.41 0.98 -26.97
C LEU A 196 -18.21 1.00 -28.29
N GLY A 197 -19.02 2.04 -28.52
CA GLY A 197 -19.75 2.26 -29.77
C GLY A 197 -18.88 2.63 -30.96
N LEU A 198 -17.68 3.19 -30.74
CA LEU A 198 -16.75 3.58 -31.83
C LEU A 198 -16.14 2.37 -32.56
N LYS A 199 -16.23 1.16 -31.99
CA LYS A 199 -15.70 -0.10 -32.58
C LYS A 199 -14.24 0.00 -33.03
N THR A 200 -13.41 0.72 -32.26
CA THR A 200 -11.95 0.80 -32.51
C THR A 200 -11.25 -0.53 -32.23
N ALA A 201 -10.01 -0.68 -32.69
CA ALA A 201 -9.18 -1.83 -32.35
C ALA A 201 -8.99 -1.98 -30.83
N LEU A 202 -8.82 -3.22 -30.36
CA LEU A 202 -8.81 -3.60 -28.93
C LEU A 202 -7.95 -2.68 -28.05
N PHE A 203 -6.71 -2.44 -28.47
CA PHE A 203 -5.78 -1.57 -27.76
C PHE A 203 -6.31 -0.15 -27.57
N TRP A 204 -6.85 0.46 -28.64
CA TRP A 204 -7.38 1.82 -28.59
C TRP A 204 -8.66 1.91 -27.76
N THR A 205 -9.53 0.91 -27.85
CA THR A 205 -10.72 0.81 -26.99
C THR A 205 -10.32 0.78 -25.51
N GLY A 206 -9.34 -0.04 -25.16
CA GLY A 206 -8.84 -0.16 -23.79
C GLY A 206 -8.13 1.10 -23.30
N LEU A 207 -7.34 1.74 -24.17
CA LEU A 207 -6.65 2.98 -23.85
C LEU A 207 -7.62 4.15 -23.64
N LEU A 208 -8.61 4.32 -24.51
CA LEU A 208 -9.62 5.36 -24.39
C LEU A 208 -10.50 5.15 -23.15
N ALA A 209 -10.94 3.91 -22.89
CA ALA A 209 -11.68 3.58 -21.69
C ALA A 209 -10.83 3.84 -20.43
N GLY A 210 -9.55 3.46 -20.46
CA GLY A 210 -8.62 3.67 -19.36
C GLY A 210 -8.35 5.15 -19.10
N LEU A 211 -8.21 5.96 -20.15
CA LEU A 211 -8.05 7.41 -20.05
C LEU A 211 -9.32 8.07 -19.51
N ASN A 212 -10.50 7.66 -19.97
CA ASN A 212 -11.79 8.13 -19.44
C ASN A 212 -11.88 7.88 -17.92
N TYR A 213 -11.53 6.68 -17.46
CA TYR A 213 -11.48 6.38 -16.03
C TYR A 213 -10.42 7.20 -15.29
N ALA A 214 -9.19 7.28 -15.83
CA ALA A 214 -8.10 8.02 -15.21
C ALA A 214 -8.46 9.49 -15.03
N VAL A 215 -8.94 10.15 -16.08
CA VAL A 215 -9.38 11.56 -16.05
C VAL A 215 -10.51 11.73 -15.03
N SER A 216 -11.52 10.86 -15.04
CA SER A 216 -12.64 10.92 -14.09
C SER A 216 -12.16 10.79 -12.64
N PHE A 217 -11.25 9.86 -12.36
CA PHE A 217 -10.68 9.65 -11.03
C PHE A 217 -9.84 10.85 -10.57
N VAL A 218 -9.10 11.47 -11.48
CA VAL A 218 -8.33 12.68 -11.20
C VAL A 218 -9.27 13.86 -10.90
N ILE A 219 -10.34 14.05 -11.67
CA ILE A 219 -11.34 15.10 -11.43
C ILE A 219 -11.97 14.92 -10.05
N VAL A 220 -12.43 13.71 -9.72
CA VAL A 220 -13.00 13.40 -8.41
C VAL A 220 -12.02 13.77 -7.29
N GLN A 221 -10.74 13.40 -7.44
CA GLN A 221 -9.71 13.74 -6.46
C GLN A 221 -9.48 15.25 -6.32
N LEU A 222 -9.40 15.98 -7.44
CA LEU A 222 -9.17 17.43 -7.44
C LEU A 222 -10.34 18.20 -6.82
N LEU A 223 -11.55 17.65 -6.88
CA LEU A 223 -12.75 18.18 -6.22
C LEU A 223 -12.88 17.74 -4.75
N HIS A 224 -11.87 17.04 -4.21
CA HIS A 224 -11.87 16.47 -2.85
C HIS A 224 -13.02 15.48 -2.60
N TRP A 225 -13.51 14.86 -3.67
CA TRP A 225 -14.49 13.77 -3.62
C TRP A 225 -13.79 12.42 -3.57
N THR A 226 -14.53 11.37 -3.22
CA THR A 226 -13.96 10.05 -2.93
C THR A 226 -14.54 8.95 -3.81
N ILE A 227 -13.69 8.01 -4.18
CA ILE A 227 -14.08 6.71 -4.75
C ILE A 227 -13.65 5.65 -3.73
N ALA A 228 -14.64 5.04 -3.09
CA ALA A 228 -14.45 4.26 -1.87
C ALA A 228 -13.48 3.09 -2.02
N THR A 229 -13.53 2.41 -3.15
CA THR A 229 -12.77 1.18 -3.42
C THR A 229 -11.25 1.35 -3.45
N LYS A 230 -10.72 2.58 -3.40
CA LYS A 230 -9.28 2.86 -3.32
C LYS A 230 -8.75 2.92 -1.88
N GLN A 231 -9.62 3.26 -0.94
CA GLN A 231 -9.29 3.42 0.47
C GLN A 231 -8.76 2.15 1.14
N PRO A 232 -9.25 0.93 0.82
CA PRO A 232 -8.83 -0.30 1.51
C PRO A 232 -7.32 -0.52 1.49
N ALA A 233 -6.66 -0.21 0.37
CA ALA A 233 -5.21 -0.36 0.24
C ALA A 233 -4.41 0.61 1.12
N MET A 234 -4.99 1.77 1.45
CA MET A 234 -4.38 2.77 2.34
C MET A 234 -4.66 2.46 3.81
N THR A 235 -5.88 1.99 4.12
CA THR A 235 -6.30 1.70 5.50
C THR A 235 -5.78 0.37 6.05
N ALA A 236 -5.45 -0.59 5.16
CA ALA A 236 -4.99 -1.91 5.57
C ALA A 236 -3.64 -1.89 6.32
N PRO A 237 -2.63 -1.11 5.88
CA PRO A 237 -1.42 -0.89 6.66
C PRO A 237 -1.72 -0.30 8.05
N ALA A 238 -2.56 0.75 8.15
CA ALA A 238 -2.94 1.34 9.45
C ALA A 238 -3.54 0.30 10.41
N MET A 239 -4.35 -0.64 9.91
CA MET A 239 -4.86 -1.74 10.74
C MET A 239 -3.76 -2.69 11.19
N ALA A 240 -2.76 -2.97 10.36
CA ALA A 240 -1.64 -3.83 10.74
C ALA A 240 -0.82 -3.23 11.90
N ASP A 241 -0.67 -1.91 11.97
CA ASP A 241 0.02 -1.20 13.07
C ASP A 241 -0.67 -1.44 14.41
N LYS A 242 -2.00 -1.35 14.43
CA LYS A 242 -2.81 -1.55 15.63
C LYS A 242 -2.72 -2.98 16.18
N LEU A 243 -2.32 -3.97 15.36
CA LEU A 243 -2.09 -5.34 15.88
C LEU A 243 -0.89 -5.42 16.83
N GLY A 244 0.10 -4.54 16.70
CA GLY A 244 1.23 -4.48 17.62
C GLY A 244 0.81 -4.13 19.06
N GLU A 245 -0.37 -3.51 19.22
CA GLU A 245 -0.90 -3.06 20.50
C GLU A 245 -1.80 -4.07 21.21
N LEU A 246 -2.03 -5.26 20.61
CA LEU A 246 -2.93 -6.29 21.17
C LEU A 246 -2.50 -6.79 22.55
N SER A 247 -1.20 -6.77 22.85
CA SER A 247 -0.65 -7.20 24.14
C SER A 247 -1.01 -6.27 25.30
N LYS A 248 -1.57 -5.08 25.03
CA LYS A 248 -2.04 -4.16 26.06
C LYS A 248 -3.43 -4.60 26.60
N PRO A 249 -3.77 -4.31 27.86
CA PRO A 249 -5.12 -4.54 28.40
C PRO A 249 -6.20 -3.92 27.49
N GLY A 250 -7.26 -4.67 27.19
CA GLY A 250 -8.34 -4.25 26.28
C GLY A 250 -7.91 -4.02 24.82
N GLY A 251 -6.77 -4.56 24.40
CA GLY A 251 -6.24 -4.41 23.04
C GLY A 251 -7.15 -5.04 21.98
N VAL A 252 -7.74 -6.20 22.29
CA VAL A 252 -8.66 -6.91 21.38
C VAL A 252 -9.93 -6.10 21.15
N GLU A 253 -10.56 -5.56 22.19
CA GLU A 253 -11.77 -4.74 22.07
C GLU A 253 -11.52 -3.48 21.24
N ARG A 254 -10.43 -2.76 21.52
CA ARG A 254 -10.02 -1.56 20.76
C ARG A 254 -9.77 -1.89 19.29
N PHE A 255 -9.12 -3.01 19.02
CA PHE A 255 -8.90 -3.47 17.65
C PHE A 255 -10.22 -3.77 16.92
N VAL A 256 -11.18 -4.41 17.60
CA VAL A 256 -12.51 -4.70 17.04
C VAL A 256 -13.30 -3.40 16.80
N ASP A 257 -13.19 -2.40 17.66
CA ASP A 257 -13.74 -1.06 17.43
C ASP A 257 -13.16 -0.41 16.17
N GLU A 258 -11.85 -0.54 15.97
CA GLU A 258 -11.20 0.03 14.78
C GLU A 258 -11.61 -0.69 13.49
N VAL A 259 -11.76 -2.02 13.52
CA VAL A 259 -12.33 -2.78 12.40
C VAL A 259 -13.76 -2.33 12.10
N ALA A 260 -14.56 -2.02 13.12
CA ALA A 260 -15.92 -1.51 12.94
C ALA A 260 -15.92 -0.10 12.32
N ASN A 261 -15.06 0.81 12.79
CA ASN A 261 -14.88 2.16 12.23
C ASN A 261 -14.45 2.10 10.76
N LEU A 262 -13.49 1.23 10.45
CA LEU A 262 -13.03 1.03 9.09
C LEU A 262 -14.15 0.51 8.19
N THR A 263 -14.83 -0.57 8.59
CA THR A 263 -15.91 -1.17 7.80
C THR A 263 -17.04 -0.17 7.53
N ARG A 264 -17.37 0.65 8.54
CA ARG A 264 -18.35 1.72 8.43
C ARG A 264 -17.94 2.78 7.42
N SER A 265 -16.67 3.17 7.43
CA SER A 265 -16.12 4.17 6.51
C SER A 265 -16.13 3.68 5.06
N GLN A 266 -15.73 2.43 4.85
CA GLN A 266 -15.80 1.77 3.53
C GLN A 266 -17.25 1.66 3.04
N SER A 267 -18.17 1.32 3.94
CA SER A 267 -19.61 1.24 3.63
C SER A 267 -20.16 2.62 3.23
N ALA A 268 -19.86 3.68 3.99
CA ALA A 268 -20.26 5.05 3.68
C ALA A 268 -19.81 5.47 2.27
N GLY A 269 -18.55 5.19 1.94
CA GLY A 269 -17.99 5.47 0.63
C GLY A 269 -18.72 4.70 -0.48
N VAL A 270 -18.82 3.37 -0.36
CA VAL A 270 -19.41 2.53 -1.41
C VAL A 270 -20.88 2.92 -1.63
N PHE A 271 -21.66 3.06 -0.55
CA PHE A 271 -23.05 3.48 -0.66
C PHE A 271 -23.19 4.88 -1.25
N GLY A 272 -22.36 5.85 -0.85
CA GLY A 272 -22.40 7.20 -1.41
C GLY A 272 -22.13 7.21 -2.92
N ASN A 273 -21.13 6.46 -3.39
CA ASN A 273 -20.87 6.32 -4.82
C ASN A 273 -22.05 5.67 -5.56
N VAL A 274 -22.59 4.54 -5.05
CA VAL A 274 -23.68 3.78 -5.68
C VAL A 274 -24.98 4.59 -5.71
N LEU A 275 -25.32 5.27 -4.61
CA LEU A 275 -26.54 6.05 -4.45
C LEU A 275 -26.64 7.19 -5.47
N LEU A 276 -25.51 7.76 -5.91
CA LEU A 276 -25.50 8.81 -6.93
C LEU A 276 -25.26 8.30 -8.35
N VAL A 277 -24.38 7.32 -8.54
CA VAL A 277 -24.00 6.87 -9.90
C VAL A 277 -25.18 6.23 -10.64
N MET A 278 -26.01 5.44 -9.94
CA MET A 278 -27.17 4.77 -10.54
C MET A 278 -28.21 5.78 -11.06
N PRO A 279 -28.75 6.71 -10.24
CA PRO A 279 -29.75 7.66 -10.71
C PRO A 279 -29.17 8.63 -11.73
N VAL A 280 -27.91 9.06 -11.61
CA VAL A 280 -27.31 9.95 -12.62
C VAL A 280 -27.19 9.23 -13.96
N ALA A 281 -26.69 8.00 -14.00
CA ALA A 281 -26.61 7.24 -15.24
C ALA A 281 -28.01 6.97 -15.85
N LEU A 282 -29.01 6.67 -15.01
CA LEU A 282 -30.40 6.53 -15.42
C LEU A 282 -30.96 7.82 -16.04
N LEU A 283 -30.83 8.96 -15.35
CA LEU A 283 -31.34 10.25 -15.81
C LEU A 283 -30.66 10.72 -17.11
N LEU A 284 -29.34 10.54 -17.21
CA LEU A 284 -28.60 10.80 -18.45
C LEU A 284 -29.07 9.89 -19.59
N GLY A 285 -29.40 8.63 -19.27
CA GLY A 285 -29.98 7.69 -20.24
C GLY A 285 -31.36 8.11 -20.73
N LEU A 286 -32.26 8.48 -19.82
CA LEU A 286 -33.59 8.97 -20.15
C LEU A 286 -33.53 10.26 -20.99
N GLY A 287 -32.66 11.19 -20.62
CA GLY A 287 -32.43 12.41 -21.39
C GLY A 287 -31.86 12.12 -22.79
N GLY A 288 -30.92 11.18 -22.89
CA GLY A 288 -30.36 10.75 -24.18
C GLY A 288 -31.39 10.04 -25.07
N LEU A 289 -32.23 9.19 -24.50
CA LEU A 289 -33.35 8.56 -25.22
C LEU A 289 -34.35 9.61 -25.74
N ALA A 290 -34.63 10.65 -24.96
CA ALA A 290 -35.53 11.74 -25.38
C ALA A 290 -34.96 12.56 -26.55
N VAL A 291 -33.63 12.75 -26.61
CA VAL A 291 -32.97 13.56 -27.65
C VAL A 291 -32.63 12.75 -28.90
N PHE A 292 -32.11 11.52 -28.73
CA PHE A 292 -31.54 10.71 -29.82
C PHE A 292 -32.44 9.51 -30.22
N GLY A 293 -33.50 9.24 -29.46
CA GLY A 293 -34.43 8.13 -29.68
C GLY A 293 -33.89 6.76 -29.23
N PRO A 294 -34.60 5.66 -29.56
CA PRO A 294 -34.31 4.29 -29.10
C PRO A 294 -32.92 3.75 -29.46
N GLN A 295 -32.27 4.36 -30.45
CA GLN A 295 -30.92 4.01 -30.90
C GLN A 295 -29.80 4.51 -29.97
N PHE A 296 -30.10 5.36 -28.98
CA PHE A 296 -29.12 5.87 -28.02
C PHE A 296 -28.43 4.74 -27.23
N LEU A 297 -29.22 3.77 -26.75
CA LEU A 297 -28.74 2.51 -26.21
C LEU A 297 -29.77 1.42 -26.55
N PRO A 298 -29.52 0.61 -27.60
CA PRO A 298 -30.48 -0.39 -28.06
C PRO A 298 -30.82 -1.41 -26.97
N VAL A 299 -32.10 -1.82 -26.91
CA VAL A 299 -32.63 -2.78 -25.91
C VAL A 299 -31.79 -4.07 -25.81
N PRO A 300 -31.41 -4.75 -26.91
CA PRO A 300 -30.61 -5.98 -26.80
C PRO A 300 -29.25 -5.76 -26.13
N LYS A 301 -28.66 -4.57 -26.31
CA LYS A 301 -27.41 -4.20 -25.65
C LYS A 301 -27.65 -3.96 -24.16
N ALA A 302 -28.74 -3.29 -23.78
CA ALA A 302 -29.09 -3.08 -22.39
C ALA A 302 -29.38 -4.40 -21.64
N GLU A 303 -30.09 -5.35 -22.28
CA GLU A 303 -30.32 -6.70 -21.73
C GLU A 303 -29.01 -7.45 -21.52
N HIS A 304 -28.11 -7.42 -22.52
CA HIS A 304 -26.81 -8.06 -22.41
C HIS A 304 -25.98 -7.48 -21.26
N GLU A 305 -25.94 -6.15 -21.12
CA GLU A 305 -25.22 -5.49 -20.02
C GLU A 305 -25.79 -5.89 -18.65
N LEU A 306 -27.12 -5.99 -18.53
CA LEU A 306 -27.80 -6.43 -17.30
C LEU A 306 -27.45 -7.89 -16.96
N GLN A 307 -27.57 -8.80 -17.93
CA GLN A 307 -27.23 -10.21 -17.74
C GLN A 307 -25.75 -10.40 -17.39
N SER A 308 -24.86 -9.59 -17.97
CA SER A 308 -23.43 -9.62 -17.69
C SER A 308 -23.07 -9.25 -16.25
N LEU A 309 -23.98 -8.58 -15.52
CA LEU A 309 -23.83 -8.22 -14.11
C LEU A 309 -24.40 -9.28 -13.16
N SER A 310 -25.04 -10.32 -13.68
CA SER A 310 -25.69 -11.35 -12.86
C SER A 310 -24.71 -12.03 -11.90
N LEU A 311 -25.13 -12.17 -10.64
CA LEU A 311 -24.39 -12.91 -9.61
C LEU A 311 -24.20 -14.39 -9.95
N LEU A 312 -25.13 -15.00 -10.68
CA LEU A 312 -25.07 -16.42 -11.06
C LEU A 312 -23.97 -16.72 -12.10
N GLY A 313 -23.44 -15.68 -12.75
CA GLY A 313 -22.38 -15.79 -13.75
C GLY A 313 -20.97 -15.63 -13.17
N PRO A 314 -19.96 -15.36 -14.03
CA PRO A 314 -18.56 -15.16 -13.63
C PRO A 314 -18.31 -13.83 -12.89
N THR A 315 -19.34 -13.02 -12.66
CA THR A 315 -19.26 -11.69 -12.03
C THR A 315 -18.44 -11.67 -10.72
N PRO A 316 -18.63 -12.61 -9.77
CA PRO A 316 -17.82 -12.62 -8.54
C PRO A 316 -16.32 -12.81 -8.79
N LEU A 317 -15.95 -13.67 -9.75
CA LEU A 317 -14.55 -13.91 -10.09
C LEU A 317 -13.91 -12.62 -10.66
N PHE A 318 -14.60 -11.95 -11.56
CA PHE A 318 -14.17 -10.68 -12.14
C PHE A 318 -14.12 -9.55 -11.10
N ALA A 319 -15.00 -9.57 -10.11
CA ALA A 319 -14.96 -8.60 -9.01
C ALA A 319 -13.78 -8.83 -8.06
N ALA A 320 -13.47 -10.09 -7.75
CA ALA A 320 -12.26 -10.44 -7.00
C ALA A 320 -11.00 -10.02 -7.76
N PHE A 321 -10.94 -10.28 -9.07
CA PHE A 321 -9.86 -9.82 -9.94
C PHE A 321 -9.74 -8.29 -9.93
N THR A 322 -10.85 -7.57 -9.97
CA THR A 322 -10.86 -6.10 -9.85
C THR A 322 -10.28 -5.64 -8.50
N GLY A 323 -10.52 -6.38 -7.41
CA GLY A 323 -9.86 -6.16 -6.12
C GLY A 323 -8.33 -6.30 -6.18
N VAL A 324 -7.81 -7.22 -6.99
CA VAL A 324 -6.37 -7.35 -7.25
C VAL A 324 -5.84 -6.12 -7.99
N LEU A 325 -6.57 -5.61 -9.00
CA LEU A 325 -6.17 -4.40 -9.72
C LEU A 325 -6.17 -3.16 -8.83
N LEU A 326 -7.15 -3.03 -7.92
CA LEU A 326 -7.19 -1.97 -6.90
C LEU A 326 -5.94 -2.02 -6.01
N PHE A 327 -5.56 -3.20 -5.54
CA PHE A 327 -4.31 -3.39 -4.80
C PHE A 327 -3.07 -3.06 -5.65
N LEU A 328 -2.99 -3.55 -6.88
CA LEU A 328 -1.83 -3.32 -7.76
C LEU A 328 -1.63 -1.83 -8.05
N SER A 329 -2.72 -1.07 -8.26
CA SER A 329 -2.66 0.37 -8.43
C SER A 329 -2.07 1.08 -7.20
N SER A 330 -2.39 0.63 -5.99
CA SER A 330 -1.79 1.18 -4.76
C SER A 330 -0.28 0.93 -4.70
N VAL A 331 0.17 -0.25 -5.16
CA VAL A 331 1.60 -0.58 -5.25
C VAL A 331 2.31 0.34 -6.25
N ILE A 332 1.70 0.60 -7.41
CA ILE A 332 2.22 1.55 -8.39
C ILE A 332 2.27 2.97 -7.79
N ALA A 333 1.27 3.37 -7.01
CA ALA A 333 1.24 4.65 -6.33
C ALA A 333 2.39 4.82 -5.33
N GLY A 334 2.59 3.84 -4.45
CA GLY A 334 3.69 3.84 -3.48
C GLY A 334 5.07 3.83 -4.16
N TRP A 335 5.23 3.07 -5.25
CA TRP A 335 6.45 3.09 -6.06
C TRP A 335 6.71 4.46 -6.69
N ALA A 336 5.70 5.06 -7.32
CA ALA A 336 5.83 6.36 -7.99
C ALA A 336 6.13 7.49 -7.00
N GLU A 337 5.50 7.46 -5.81
CA GLU A 337 5.82 8.39 -4.73
C GLU A 337 7.27 8.22 -4.25
N ASN A 338 7.71 6.99 -3.97
CA ASN A 338 9.09 6.74 -3.58
C ASN A 338 10.08 7.20 -4.67
N ALA A 339 9.80 6.92 -5.94
CA ALA A 339 10.64 7.38 -7.06
C ALA A 339 10.69 8.91 -7.14
N PHE A 340 9.57 9.60 -6.90
CA PHE A 340 9.51 11.07 -6.88
C PHE A 340 10.40 11.66 -5.78
N VAL A 341 10.36 11.07 -4.58
CA VAL A 341 11.23 11.47 -3.46
C VAL A 341 12.70 11.15 -3.75
N LEU A 342 12.98 9.92 -4.17
CA LEU A 342 14.33 9.41 -4.41
C LEU A 342 15.09 10.25 -5.44
N HIS A 343 14.42 10.62 -6.54
CA HIS A 343 15.01 11.43 -7.60
C HIS A 343 14.90 12.94 -7.33
N ARG A 344 14.43 13.36 -6.14
CA ARG A 344 14.26 14.76 -5.73
C ARG A 344 13.52 15.57 -6.79
N ILE A 345 12.44 15.00 -7.35
CA ILE A 345 11.69 15.62 -8.45
C ILE A 345 11.04 16.93 -7.98
N ASP A 346 10.67 17.03 -6.71
CA ASP A 346 10.27 18.29 -6.07
C ASP A 346 11.32 19.39 -6.26
N SER A 347 12.58 19.11 -5.94
CA SER A 347 13.70 20.03 -6.11
C SER A 347 13.94 20.34 -7.58
N ALA A 348 13.85 19.34 -8.46
CA ALA A 348 13.98 19.52 -9.90
C ALA A 348 12.90 20.48 -10.44
N ILE A 349 11.64 20.35 -10.01
CA ILE A 349 10.53 21.24 -10.40
C ILE A 349 10.76 22.65 -9.86
N ALA A 350 11.14 22.79 -8.59
CA ALA A 350 11.32 24.09 -7.94
C ALA A 350 12.45 24.91 -8.58
N TRP A 351 13.55 24.26 -8.97
CA TRP A 351 14.77 24.91 -9.47
C TRP A 351 14.93 24.88 -10.99
N ASN A 352 14.02 24.25 -11.73
CA ASN A 352 14.11 24.17 -13.20
C ASN A 352 14.10 25.57 -13.85
N PRO A 353 15.11 25.92 -14.67
CA PRO A 353 15.21 27.24 -15.29
C PRO A 353 14.04 27.60 -16.22
N ARG A 354 13.41 26.62 -16.89
CA ARG A 354 12.25 26.86 -17.78
C ARG A 354 10.98 27.08 -16.98
N ILE A 355 10.77 26.30 -15.92
CA ILE A 355 9.61 26.42 -15.04
C ILE A 355 9.65 27.76 -14.30
N ARG A 356 10.80 28.12 -13.70
CA ARG A 356 10.96 29.40 -13.01
C ARG A 356 10.82 30.60 -13.95
N ARG A 357 11.31 30.50 -15.19
CA ARG A 357 11.10 31.55 -16.20
C ARG A 357 9.63 31.75 -16.57
N ARG A 358 8.84 30.67 -16.68
CA ARG A 358 7.42 30.75 -17.06
C ARG A 358 6.48 31.10 -15.90
N LEU A 359 6.71 30.54 -14.71
CA LEU A 359 5.78 30.65 -13.57
C LEU A 359 6.27 31.62 -12.48
N GLY A 360 7.58 31.91 -12.42
CA GLY A 360 8.22 32.58 -11.29
C GLY A 360 8.64 31.62 -10.18
N ALA A 361 9.58 32.05 -9.33
CA ALA A 361 10.17 31.21 -8.28
C ALA A 361 9.14 30.74 -7.24
N LEU A 362 8.26 31.63 -6.77
CA LEU A 362 7.25 31.31 -5.76
C LEU A 362 6.20 30.31 -6.26
N ARG A 363 5.81 30.38 -7.54
CA ARG A 363 4.85 29.44 -8.13
C ARG A 363 5.51 28.08 -8.42
N ALA A 364 6.76 28.07 -8.87
CA ALA A 364 7.54 26.84 -9.04
C ALA A 364 7.69 26.07 -7.72
N ALA A 365 8.00 26.78 -6.62
CA ALA A 365 8.07 26.18 -5.27
C ALA A 365 6.71 25.62 -4.81
N ARG A 366 5.61 26.36 -5.02
CA ARG A 366 4.25 25.88 -4.72
C ARG A 366 3.88 24.65 -5.55
N TRP A 367 4.27 24.62 -6.82
CA TRP A 367 3.99 23.49 -7.71
C TRP A 367 4.76 22.23 -7.30
N ALA A 368 6.04 22.38 -6.95
CA ALA A 368 6.85 21.30 -6.37
C ALA A 368 6.21 20.74 -5.09
N ALA A 369 5.83 21.62 -4.16
CA ALA A 369 5.16 21.22 -2.91
C ALA A 369 3.81 20.54 -3.15
N TRP A 370 3.06 20.98 -4.16
CA TRP A 370 1.80 20.34 -4.55
C TRP A 370 2.04 18.92 -5.07
N TRP A 371 3.01 18.72 -5.98
CA TRP A 371 3.33 17.38 -6.47
C TRP A 371 3.85 16.47 -5.38
N ARG A 372 4.71 16.97 -4.48
CA ARG A 372 5.22 16.21 -3.33
C ARG A 372 4.09 15.64 -2.47
N ARG A 373 2.99 16.37 -2.30
CA ARG A 373 1.82 15.94 -1.52
C ARG A 373 0.83 15.07 -2.31
N ASN A 374 0.81 15.16 -3.64
CA ASN A 374 -0.27 14.57 -4.45
C ASN A 374 0.20 13.47 -5.42
N ILE A 375 1.51 13.28 -5.64
CA ILE A 375 2.02 12.35 -6.65
C ILE A 375 1.57 10.90 -6.42
N GLY A 376 1.55 10.44 -5.17
CA GLY A 376 1.08 9.09 -4.83
C GLY A 376 -0.39 8.91 -5.20
N VAL A 377 -1.26 9.82 -4.75
CA VAL A 377 -2.69 9.76 -5.06
C VAL A 377 -2.95 9.90 -6.57
N MET A 378 -2.20 10.77 -7.25
CA MET A 378 -2.37 11.03 -8.68
C MET A 378 -1.93 9.83 -9.53
N SER A 379 -0.78 9.25 -9.24
CA SER A 379 -0.29 8.03 -9.90
C SER A 379 -1.17 6.81 -9.59
N GLY A 380 -1.72 6.69 -8.38
CA GLY A 380 -2.75 5.70 -8.05
C GLY A 380 -4.02 5.87 -8.89
N ASN A 381 -4.55 7.09 -8.99
CA ASN A 381 -5.74 7.34 -9.80
C ASN A 381 -5.53 7.04 -11.29
N VAL A 382 -4.41 7.50 -11.85
CA VAL A 382 -4.09 7.28 -13.27
C VAL A 382 -3.82 5.80 -13.55
N SER A 383 -3.01 5.14 -12.72
CA SER A 383 -2.71 3.71 -12.89
C SER A 383 -3.96 2.85 -12.75
N LEU A 384 -4.85 3.13 -11.79
CA LEU A 384 -6.10 2.40 -11.66
C LEU A 384 -6.96 2.57 -12.92
N GLY A 385 -7.15 3.80 -13.38
CA GLY A 385 -7.95 4.07 -14.57
C GLY A 385 -7.45 3.27 -15.77
N LEU A 386 -6.14 3.33 -16.02
CA LEU A 386 -5.50 2.59 -17.09
C LEU A 386 -5.62 1.07 -16.91
N LEU A 387 -5.43 0.52 -15.70
CA LEU A 387 -5.61 -0.91 -15.42
C LEU A 387 -7.05 -1.35 -15.69
N LEU A 388 -8.06 -0.61 -15.22
CA LEU A 388 -9.47 -1.00 -15.45
C LEU A 388 -9.87 -0.97 -16.93
N GLY A 389 -9.23 -0.12 -17.75
CA GLY A 389 -9.52 0.00 -19.19
C GLY A 389 -8.69 -0.94 -20.08
N LEU A 390 -7.38 -0.99 -19.89
CA LEU A 390 -6.45 -1.75 -20.73
C LEU A 390 -6.46 -3.23 -20.41
N THR A 391 -6.62 -3.63 -19.14
CA THR A 391 -6.48 -5.03 -18.74
C THR A 391 -7.47 -5.97 -19.44
N PRO A 392 -8.79 -5.68 -19.50
CA PRO A 392 -9.72 -6.52 -20.25
C PRO A 392 -9.31 -6.72 -21.71
N GLU A 393 -8.96 -5.63 -22.38
CA GLU A 393 -8.60 -5.64 -23.80
C GLU A 393 -7.28 -6.36 -24.06
N PHE A 394 -6.31 -6.21 -23.15
CA PHE A 394 -5.06 -6.94 -23.21
C PHE A 394 -5.27 -8.45 -23.13
N PHE A 395 -6.09 -8.93 -22.18
CA PHE A 395 -6.39 -10.36 -22.07
C PHE A 395 -7.25 -10.89 -23.23
N ARG A 396 -8.13 -10.04 -23.78
CA ARG A 396 -8.93 -10.37 -24.96
C ARG A 396 -8.08 -10.66 -26.19
N ILE A 397 -6.93 -10.00 -26.35
CA ILE A 397 -5.94 -10.31 -27.42
C ILE A 397 -5.45 -11.76 -27.32
N PHE A 398 -5.34 -12.32 -26.11
CA PHE A 398 -4.94 -13.71 -25.88
C PHE A 398 -6.11 -14.70 -25.83
N GLY A 399 -7.32 -14.28 -26.22
CA GLY A 399 -8.53 -15.12 -26.22
C GLY A 399 -9.15 -15.34 -24.83
N LEU A 400 -8.73 -14.58 -23.82
CA LEU A 400 -9.29 -14.64 -22.47
C LEU A 400 -10.30 -13.49 -22.30
N ASP A 401 -11.59 -13.80 -22.17
CA ASP A 401 -12.65 -12.81 -21.93
C ASP A 401 -12.67 -12.36 -20.45
N LEU A 402 -11.58 -11.74 -20.02
CA LEU A 402 -11.44 -11.22 -18.67
C LEU A 402 -12.14 -9.87 -18.56
N GLN A 403 -13.11 -9.77 -17.66
CA GLN A 403 -13.85 -8.54 -17.46
C GLN A 403 -13.49 -7.90 -16.12
N VAL A 404 -13.72 -6.59 -16.03
CA VAL A 404 -13.53 -5.81 -14.81
C VAL A 404 -14.91 -5.44 -14.24
N ARG A 405 -15.18 -5.91 -13.03
CA ARG A 405 -16.45 -5.69 -12.31
C ARG A 405 -16.19 -4.86 -11.07
N HIS A 406 -16.16 -3.55 -11.29
CA HIS A 406 -16.00 -2.55 -10.24
C HIS A 406 -17.37 -2.03 -9.78
N VAL A 407 -17.66 -2.06 -8.47
CA VAL A 407 -18.99 -1.73 -7.91
C VAL A 407 -19.59 -0.45 -8.47
N THR A 408 -18.86 0.67 -8.48
CA THR A 408 -19.36 1.96 -8.99
C THR A 408 -19.61 1.97 -10.50
N LEU A 409 -18.72 1.37 -11.29
CA LEU A 409 -18.87 1.30 -12.76
C LEU A 409 -20.01 0.35 -13.16
N SER A 410 -20.10 -0.80 -12.48
CA SER A 410 -21.20 -1.76 -12.63
C SER A 410 -22.55 -1.13 -12.26
N SER A 411 -22.58 -0.32 -11.20
CA SER A 411 -23.78 0.42 -10.78
C SER A 411 -24.21 1.46 -11.81
N GLY A 412 -23.26 2.21 -12.38
CA GLY A 412 -23.54 3.15 -13.46
C GLY A 412 -24.10 2.44 -14.70
N LEU A 413 -23.47 1.33 -15.10
CA LEU A 413 -23.92 0.52 -16.23
C LEU A 413 -25.33 -0.04 -16.02
N PHE A 414 -25.63 -0.51 -14.81
CA PHE A 414 -26.96 -0.95 -14.42
C PHE A 414 -27.99 0.19 -14.53
N GLY A 415 -27.67 1.38 -14.02
CA GLY A 415 -28.54 2.56 -14.16
C GLY A 415 -28.77 2.94 -15.63
N ALA A 416 -27.73 2.89 -16.46
CA ALA A 416 -27.84 3.14 -17.89
C ALA A 416 -28.70 2.08 -18.61
N ALA A 417 -28.54 0.79 -18.29
CA ALA A 417 -29.36 -0.28 -18.86
C ALA A 417 -30.83 -0.13 -18.47
N CYS A 418 -31.13 0.21 -17.21
CA CYS A 418 -32.49 0.47 -16.74
C CYS A 418 -33.18 1.60 -17.50
N ALA A 419 -32.44 2.59 -18.00
CA ALA A 419 -33.00 3.68 -18.81
C ALA A 419 -33.64 3.15 -20.11
N SER A 420 -32.97 2.20 -20.78
CA SER A 420 -33.43 1.61 -22.05
C SER A 420 -34.47 0.51 -21.86
N LEU A 421 -34.39 -0.25 -20.77
CA LEU A 421 -35.32 -1.36 -20.49
C LEU A 421 -36.67 -0.87 -19.90
N GLY A 422 -36.68 0.35 -19.35
CA GLY A 422 -37.87 0.96 -18.78
C GLY A 422 -38.30 0.34 -17.44
N PRO A 423 -39.39 0.84 -16.83
CA PRO A 423 -39.80 0.47 -15.47
C PRO A 423 -40.18 -1.01 -15.30
N ALA A 424 -40.63 -1.67 -16.39
CA ALA A 424 -41.04 -3.07 -16.35
C ALA A 424 -39.89 -4.05 -16.02
N VAL A 425 -38.64 -3.62 -16.18
CA VAL A 425 -37.44 -4.43 -15.89
C VAL A 425 -37.38 -4.94 -14.44
N VAL A 426 -38.04 -4.27 -13.49
CA VAL A 426 -38.09 -4.71 -12.08
C VAL A 426 -38.77 -6.08 -11.92
N ASN A 427 -39.62 -6.46 -12.88
CA ASN A 427 -40.27 -7.77 -12.92
C ASN A 427 -39.37 -8.88 -13.50
N ASP A 428 -38.26 -8.52 -14.15
CA ASP A 428 -37.30 -9.48 -14.69
C ASP A 428 -36.37 -9.98 -13.56
N PRO A 429 -36.26 -11.31 -13.33
CA PRO A 429 -35.29 -11.87 -12.39
C PRO A 429 -33.84 -11.40 -12.63
N ALA A 430 -33.45 -11.11 -13.88
CA ALA A 430 -32.12 -10.62 -14.23
C ALA A 430 -31.79 -9.29 -13.52
N PHE A 431 -32.79 -8.43 -13.29
CA PHE A 431 -32.62 -7.18 -12.54
C PHE A 431 -32.11 -7.43 -11.11
N TRP A 432 -32.75 -8.36 -10.40
CA TRP A 432 -32.39 -8.68 -9.02
C TRP A 432 -31.06 -9.42 -8.92
N TRP A 433 -30.77 -10.31 -9.86
CA TRP A 433 -29.47 -10.98 -9.92
C TRP A 433 -28.32 -10.02 -10.25
N ALA A 434 -28.56 -9.03 -11.11
CA ALA A 434 -27.59 -7.97 -11.40
C ALA A 434 -27.37 -7.06 -10.17
N LEU A 435 -28.44 -6.69 -9.45
CA LEU A 435 -28.34 -5.90 -8.22
C LEU A 435 -27.58 -6.65 -7.13
N ALA A 436 -27.86 -7.94 -6.94
CA ALA A 436 -27.10 -8.80 -6.04
C ALA A 436 -25.62 -8.92 -6.48
N GLY A 437 -25.37 -9.03 -7.79
CA GLY A 437 -24.03 -9.01 -8.37
C GLY A 437 -23.26 -7.73 -8.04
N ILE A 438 -23.92 -6.56 -8.12
CA ILE A 438 -23.33 -5.27 -7.74
C ILE A 438 -22.96 -5.23 -6.25
N ALA A 439 -23.82 -5.73 -5.37
CA ALA A 439 -23.52 -5.81 -3.95
C ALA A 439 -22.28 -6.69 -3.67
N VAL A 440 -22.21 -7.85 -4.31
CA VAL A 440 -21.06 -8.76 -4.23
C VAL A 440 -19.80 -8.12 -4.84
N ASN A 441 -19.93 -7.34 -5.92
CA ASN A 441 -18.81 -6.59 -6.49
C ASN A 441 -18.20 -5.66 -5.44
N GLY A 442 -19.03 -4.91 -4.70
CA GLY A 442 -18.56 -4.02 -3.63
C GLY A 442 -17.76 -4.76 -2.56
N VAL A 443 -18.32 -5.87 -2.05
CA VAL A 443 -17.67 -6.70 -1.03
C VAL A 443 -16.35 -7.27 -1.52
N LEU A 444 -16.30 -7.83 -2.73
CA LEU A 444 -15.09 -8.46 -3.27
C LEU A 444 -14.02 -7.45 -3.69
N ASN A 445 -14.41 -6.32 -4.29
CA ASN A 445 -13.48 -5.24 -4.63
C ASN A 445 -12.73 -4.75 -3.38
N VAL A 446 -13.49 -4.42 -2.32
CA VAL A 446 -12.93 -3.92 -1.06
C VAL A 446 -12.18 -5.03 -0.32
N GLY A 447 -12.80 -6.20 -0.16
CA GLY A 447 -12.26 -7.30 0.64
C GLY A 447 -10.96 -7.89 0.08
N VAL A 448 -10.88 -8.13 -1.23
CA VAL A 448 -9.67 -8.67 -1.85
C VAL A 448 -8.54 -7.64 -1.82
N SER A 449 -8.84 -6.38 -2.15
CA SER A 449 -7.83 -5.30 -2.10
C SER A 449 -7.27 -5.11 -0.69
N PHE A 450 -8.16 -5.04 0.31
CA PHE A 450 -7.80 -4.96 1.73
C PHE A 450 -6.93 -6.15 2.15
N TYR A 451 -7.36 -7.38 1.84
CA TYR A 451 -6.64 -8.59 2.22
C TYR A 451 -5.20 -8.62 1.67
N LEU A 452 -5.01 -8.26 0.40
CA LEU A 452 -3.69 -8.22 -0.21
C LEU A 452 -2.80 -7.15 0.43
N ALA A 453 -3.32 -5.95 0.63
CA ALA A 453 -2.60 -4.85 1.29
C ALA A 453 -2.25 -5.21 2.75
N TYR A 454 -3.20 -5.76 3.49
CA TYR A 454 -3.00 -6.19 4.88
C TYR A 454 -1.96 -7.30 4.99
N ARG A 455 -2.02 -8.31 4.10
CA ARG A 455 -1.02 -9.39 4.05
C ARG A 455 0.37 -8.86 3.70
N LEU A 456 0.45 -7.87 2.81
CA LEU A 456 1.71 -7.21 2.48
C LEU A 456 2.28 -6.48 3.70
N ALA A 457 1.46 -5.69 4.40
CA ALA A 457 1.85 -4.95 5.60
C ALA A 457 2.31 -5.86 6.75
N LEU A 458 1.56 -6.92 7.06
CA LEU A 458 1.95 -7.90 8.08
C LEU A 458 3.30 -8.57 7.78
N ARG A 459 3.55 -8.86 6.50
CA ARG A 459 4.81 -9.46 6.06
C ARG A 459 5.97 -8.49 6.16
N ALA A 460 5.75 -7.23 5.79
CA ALA A 460 6.77 -6.20 5.88
C ALA A 460 7.21 -5.97 7.33
N ARG A 461 6.26 -5.92 8.27
CA ARG A 461 6.54 -5.66 9.70
C ARG A 461 6.93 -6.89 10.53
N GLY A 462 6.99 -8.08 9.91
CA GLY A 462 7.30 -9.32 10.65
C GLY A 462 6.31 -9.69 11.76
N ILE A 463 5.11 -9.11 11.79
CA ILE A 463 4.14 -9.28 12.88
C ILE A 463 3.58 -10.71 12.86
N GLN A 464 3.89 -11.49 13.88
CA GLN A 464 3.28 -12.79 14.11
C GLN A 464 2.05 -12.64 15.00
N VAL A 465 0.86 -12.72 14.38
CA VAL A 465 -0.41 -12.68 15.12
C VAL A 465 -0.57 -13.97 15.94
N LYS A 466 -0.28 -13.90 17.25
CA LYS A 466 -0.44 -15.01 18.20
C LYS A 466 -1.91 -15.22 18.61
N GLU A 467 -2.71 -14.15 18.66
CA GLU A 467 -4.08 -14.16 19.20
C GLU A 467 -5.19 -14.22 18.14
N ARG A 468 -4.95 -14.87 17.00
CA ARG A 468 -5.89 -14.90 15.86
C ARG A 468 -7.30 -15.34 16.26
N ARG A 469 -7.40 -16.37 17.11
CA ARG A 469 -8.68 -16.96 17.53
C ARG A 469 -9.52 -15.99 18.36
N ALA A 470 -8.89 -15.22 19.25
CA ALA A 470 -9.57 -14.23 20.09
C ALA A 470 -10.12 -13.06 19.26
N ILE A 471 -9.36 -12.60 18.26
CA ILE A 471 -9.78 -11.56 17.33
C ILE A 471 -10.99 -12.04 16.50
N TYR A 472 -10.88 -13.19 15.83
CA TYR A 472 -11.97 -13.70 14.99
C TYR A 472 -13.26 -13.96 15.78
N THR A 473 -13.15 -14.53 16.99
CA THR A 473 -14.33 -14.77 17.83
C THR A 473 -14.98 -13.48 18.31
N SER A 474 -14.19 -12.45 18.62
CA SER A 474 -14.70 -11.14 19.05
C SER A 474 -15.37 -10.37 17.91
N ILE A 475 -14.78 -10.38 16.71
CA ILE A 475 -15.38 -9.82 15.49
C ILE A 475 -16.69 -10.56 15.18
N ALA A 476 -16.67 -11.90 15.15
CA ALA A 476 -17.87 -12.70 14.88
C ALA A 476 -18.98 -12.43 15.91
N ARG A 477 -18.63 -12.36 17.19
CA ARG A 477 -19.58 -12.04 18.27
C ARG A 477 -20.22 -10.67 18.07
N ARG A 478 -19.44 -9.64 17.68
CA ARG A 478 -19.97 -8.29 17.40
C ARG A 478 -20.82 -8.28 16.15
N LEU A 479 -20.41 -8.97 15.09
CA LEU A 479 -21.17 -9.08 13.84
C LEU A 479 -22.55 -9.72 14.08
N TRP A 480 -22.60 -10.79 14.87
CA TRP A 480 -23.86 -11.45 15.24
C TRP A 480 -24.74 -10.61 16.18
N ARG A 481 -24.16 -9.99 17.21
CA ARG A 481 -24.95 -9.27 18.24
C ARG A 481 -25.33 -7.85 17.82
N ARG A 482 -24.50 -7.18 17.03
CA ARG A 482 -24.64 -5.75 16.68
C ARG A 482 -24.12 -5.45 15.25
N PRO A 483 -24.68 -6.11 14.20
CA PRO A 483 -24.20 -5.95 12.82
C PRO A 483 -24.24 -4.49 12.35
N TRP A 484 -25.25 -3.74 12.78
CA TRP A 484 -25.43 -2.33 12.43
C TRP A 484 -24.27 -1.43 12.88
N THR A 485 -23.46 -1.84 13.87
CA THR A 485 -22.29 -1.05 14.30
C THR A 485 -21.17 -1.01 13.26
N PHE A 486 -21.18 -1.93 12.29
CA PHE A 486 -20.24 -1.95 11.17
C PHE A 486 -20.71 -1.09 9.99
N ILE A 487 -21.96 -0.61 10.00
CA ILE A 487 -22.56 0.11 8.87
C ILE A 487 -22.95 1.53 9.28
N LEU A 488 -23.55 1.69 10.46
CA LEU A 488 -24.11 2.95 10.94
C LEU A 488 -23.31 3.49 12.12
N PRO A 489 -23.07 4.81 12.18
CA PRO A 489 -22.41 5.45 13.31
C PRO A 489 -23.26 5.36 14.60
N PRO A 490 -22.64 5.19 15.78
CA PRO A 490 -23.35 5.14 17.06
C PRO A 490 -24.16 6.42 17.33
N ARG A 491 -25.21 6.31 18.16
CA ARG A 491 -26.12 7.43 18.50
C ARG A 491 -25.48 8.47 19.41
N HIS A 492 -24.49 8.08 20.20
CA HIS A 492 -23.68 8.97 21.03
C HIS A 492 -22.22 8.89 20.59
N ALA A 493 -21.56 10.05 20.47
CA ALA A 493 -20.11 10.10 20.37
C ALA A 493 -19.58 9.45 21.65
N ALA A 494 -18.79 8.38 21.52
CA ALA A 494 -18.00 7.95 22.66
C ALA A 494 -17.08 9.13 22.99
N ALA A 495 -17.32 9.79 24.13
CA ALA A 495 -16.36 10.73 24.68
C ALA A 495 -15.04 9.96 24.76
N SER A 496 -14.06 10.42 23.99
CA SER A 496 -12.73 9.84 23.96
C SER A 496 -12.18 9.86 25.38
N ALA A 497 -12.19 8.70 26.04
CA ALA A 497 -11.41 8.45 27.23
C ALA A 497 -9.94 8.35 26.83
N HIS A 498 -9.34 9.50 26.53
CA HIS A 498 -7.89 9.69 26.54
C HIS A 498 -7.58 10.50 27.79
N GLY A 499 -7.34 9.78 28.88
CA GLY A 499 -6.49 10.21 29.98
C GLY A 499 -5.16 9.50 29.86
#